data_AF-A0A2D5CUV9-F1
#
_entry.id   AF-A0A2D5CUV9-F1
#
_cell.length_a   1.000
_cell.length_b   1.000
_cell.length_c   1.000
_cell.angle_alpha   90.00
_cell.angle_beta   90.00
_cell.angle_gamma   90.00
#
_symmetry.space_group_name_H-M   'P 1'
#
loop_
_entity.id
_entity.type
_entity.pdbx_description
1 polymer ?
#
loop_
_entity_poly.entity_id
_entity_poly.type
_entity_poly.pdbx_seq_one_letter_code
_entity_poly.pdbx_strand_id
1 'polypeptide(L)' 'MNSFLNETFFKILLVVCLIPVAIFVGKAFLLLSPIIFWILSYMAFKKGNQNETIMWVIFAVLGLILAFVI' A
#
# COMPACT_ATOMS: atom_id res chain seq x y z
N MET A 1 -36.99 22.28 9.43
CA MET A 1 -35.52 22.43 9.56
C MET A 1 -34.89 21.04 9.48
N ASN A 2 -34.34 20.73 8.31
CA ASN A 2 -33.40 19.64 7.98
C ASN A 2 -33.30 18.42 8.93
N SER A 3 -34.31 17.54 8.93
CA SER A 3 -34.17 16.18 9.48
C SER A 3 -33.18 15.32 8.65
N PHE A 4 -32.86 15.76 7.42
CA PHE A 4 -31.91 15.10 6.52
C PHE A 4 -30.44 15.18 6.99
N LEU A 5 -30.09 16.14 7.85
CA LEU A 5 -28.73 16.36 8.35
C LEU A 5 -28.63 15.98 9.83
N ASN A 6 -29.12 14.79 10.18
CA ASN A 6 -29.01 14.26 11.54
C ASN A 6 -27.63 13.63 11.79
N GLU A 7 -27.21 13.48 13.04
CA GLU A 7 -25.91 12.92 13.43
C GLU A 7 -25.65 11.53 12.82
N THR A 8 -26.70 10.71 12.73
CA THR A 8 -26.67 9.39 12.09
C THR A 8 -26.31 9.47 10.60
N PHE A 9 -26.81 10.49 9.88
CA PHE A 9 -26.48 10.70 8.48
C PHE A 9 -25.00 11.04 8.29
N PHE A 10 -24.44 11.92 9.12
CA PHE A 10 -23.02 12.26 9.06
C PHE A 10 -22.11 11.08 9.41
N LYS A 11 -22.46 10.25 10.39
CA LYS A 11 -21.70 9.02 10.71
C LYS A 11 -21.67 8.05 9.54
N ILE A 12 -22.82 7.81 8.89
CA ILE A 12 -22.91 6.93 7.72
C ILE A 12 -22.11 7.51 6.55
N LEU A 13 -22.26 8.81 6.27
CA LEU A 13 -21.51 9.50 5.21
C LEU A 13 -20.00 9.38 5.43
N LEU A 14 -19.54 9.55 6.68
CA LEU A 14 -18.13 9.47 7.03
C LEU A 14 -17.56 8.05 6.85
N VAL A 15 -18.31 7.01 7.20
CA VAL A 15 -17.93 5.62 6.92
C VAL A 15 -17.85 5.36 5.41
N VAL A 16 -18.85 5.84 4.65
CA VAL A 16 -18.88 5.71 3.19
C VAL A 16 -17.71 6.44 2.52
N CYS A 17 -17.23 7.56 3.09
CA CYS A 17 -16.03 8.25 2.59
C CYS A 17 -14.71 7.57 3.04
N LEU A 18 -14.65 7.01 4.25
CA LEU A 18 -13.42 6.39 4.76
C LEU A 18 -13.08 5.07 4.09
N ILE A 19 -14.08 4.26 3.72
CA ILE A 19 -13.87 2.98 3.03
C ILE A 19 -13.07 3.16 1.73
N PRO A 20 -13.48 4.00 0.77
CA PRO A 20 -12.70 4.23 -0.44
C PRO A 20 -11.34 4.85 -0.13
N VAL A 21 -11.22 5.79 0.83
CA VAL A 21 -9.92 6.36 1.21
C VAL A 21 -8.96 5.27 1.71
N ALA A 22 -9.41 4.36 2.58
CA ALA A 22 -8.60 3.25 3.07
C ALA A 22 -8.16 2.32 1.93
N ILE A 23 -9.05 2.05 0.96
CA ILE A 23 -8.74 1.24 -0.23
C ILE A 23 -7.69 1.95 -1.11
N PHE A 24 -7.87 3.25 -1.36
CA PHE A 24 -6.93 4.04 -2.18
C PHE A 24 -5.55 4.15 -1.52
N VAL A 25 -5.49 4.37 -0.20
CA VAL A 25 -4.23 4.42 0.55
C VAL A 25 -3.55 3.05 0.57
N GLY A 26 -4.31 1.97 0.80
CA GLY A 26 -3.79 0.61 0.76
C GLY A 26 -3.20 0.24 -0.61
N LYS A 27 -3.91 0.58 -1.70
CA LYS A 27 -3.42 0.38 -3.06
C LYS A 27 -2.17 1.21 -3.37
N ALA A 28 -2.15 2.49 -2.98
CA ALA A 28 -0.98 3.34 -3.18
C ALA A 28 0.24 2.80 -2.41
N PHE A 29 0.05 2.32 -1.19
CA PHE A 29 1.11 1.70 -0.39
C PHE A 29 1.64 0.42 -1.05
N LEU A 30 0.75 -0.45 -1.53
CA LEU A 30 1.12 -1.68 -2.24
C LEU A 30 1.94 -1.38 -3.50
N LEU A 31 1.55 -0.37 -4.29
CA LEU A 31 2.28 0.06 -5.49
C LEU A 31 3.66 0.67 -5.20
N LEU A 32 3.84 1.30 -4.04
CA LEU A 32 5.13 1.88 -3.62
C LEU A 32 6.06 0.84 -2.97
N SER A 33 5.53 -0.25 -2.42
CA SER A 33 6.32 -1.28 -1.75
C SER A 33 7.46 -1.89 -2.59
N PRO A 34 7.29 -2.17 -3.91
CA PRO A 34 8.35 -2.75 -4.74
C PRO A 34 9.52 -1.78 -4.92
N ILE A 35 9.24 -0.48 -4.92
CA ILE A 35 10.27 0.57 -5.03
C ILE A 35 11.15 0.54 -3.78
N ILE A 36 10.56 0.40 -2.59
CA ILE A 36 11.30 0.30 -1.33
C ILE A 36 12.17 -0.97 -1.32
N PHE A 37 11.60 -2.12 -1.69
CA PHE A 37 12.35 -3.37 -1.79
C PHE A 37 13.48 -3.31 -2.81
N TRP A 38 13.29 -2.58 -3.91
CA TRP A 38 14.34 -2.34 -4.90
C TRP A 38 15.51 -1.53 -4.33
N ILE A 39 15.24 -0.48 -3.55
CA ILE A 39 16.27 0.32 -2.88
C ILE A 39 17.04 -0.53 -1.86
N LEU A 40 16.34 -1.36 -1.08
CA LEU A 40 16.96 -2.28 -0.12
C LEU A 40 17.85 -3.31 -0.82
N SER A 41 17.38 -3.88 -1.93
CA SER A 41 18.19 -4.77 -2.78
C SER A 41 19.47 -4.10 -3.27
N TYR A 42 19.39 -2.85 -3.75
CA TYR A 42 20.56 -2.10 -4.20
C TYR A 42 21.56 -1.83 -3.06
N MET A 43 21.07 -1.54 -1.84
CA MET A 43 21.94 -1.36 -0.67
C MET A 43 22.61 -2.66 -0.25
N ALA A 44 21.89 -3.79 -0.28
CA ALA A 44 22.44 -5.11 -0.01
C ALA A 44 23.51 -5.50 -1.05
N PHE A 45 23.27 -5.18 -2.32
CA PHE A 45 24.21 -5.39 -3.41
C PHE A 45 25.51 -4.58 -3.18
N LYS A 46 25.39 -3.30 -2.81
CA LYS A 46 26.55 -2.46 -2.45
C LYS A 46 27.35 -2.98 -1.27
N LYS A 47 26.72 -3.71 -0.35
CA LYS A 47 27.37 -4.37 0.79
C LYS A 47 28.00 -5.72 0.44
N GLY A 48 27.87 -6.20 -0.80
CA GLY A 48 28.35 -7.51 -1.22
C GLY A 48 27.53 -8.69 -0.67
N ASN A 49 26.35 -8.43 -0.08
CA ASN A 49 25.51 -9.48 0.49
C ASN A 49 24.54 -10.02 -0.57
N GLN A 50 24.97 -11.05 -1.31
CA GLN A 50 24.18 -11.63 -2.39
C GLN A 50 22.89 -12.30 -1.90
N ASN A 51 22.91 -12.99 -0.76
CA ASN A 51 21.72 -13.65 -0.21
C ASN A 51 20.62 -12.63 0.12
N GLU A 52 20.99 -11.52 0.76
CA GLU A 52 20.04 -10.46 1.10
C GLU A 52 19.56 -9.71 -0.15
N THR A 53 20.43 -9.51 -1.14
CA THR A 53 20.05 -8.92 -2.44
C THR A 53 18.95 -9.76 -3.12
N ILE A 54 19.16 -11.07 -3.24
CA ILE A 54 18.19 -11.99 -3.87
C ILE A 54 16.87 -11.99 -3.09
N MET A 55 16.92 -12.01 -1.76
CA MET A 55 15.73 -11.93 -0.91
C MET A 55 14.91 -10.65 -1.20
N TRP A 56 15.54 -9.48 -1.21
CA TRP A 56 14.85 -8.22 -1.50
C TRP A 56 14.30 -8.13 -2.92
N VAL A 57 15.00 -8.70 -3.91
CA VAL A 57 14.50 -8.80 -5.30
C VAL A 57 13.24 -9.67 -5.36
N ILE A 58 13.24 -10.83 -4.69
CA ILE A 58 12.05 -11.70 -4.65
C ILE A 58 10.87 -10.97 -4.00
N PHE A 59 11.11 -10.24 -2.89
CA PHE A 59 10.05 -9.43 -2.27
C PHE A 59 9.55 -8.30 -3.17
N ALA A 60 10.45 -7.65 -3.93
CA ALA A 60 10.04 -6.64 -4.91
C ALA A 60 9.11 -7.24 -5.97
N VAL A 61 9.45 -8.40 -6.53
CA VAL A 61 8.62 -9.09 -7.54
C VAL A 61 7.29 -9.55 -6.96
N LEU A 62 7.27 -10.15 -5.77
CA LEU A 62 6.04 -10.56 -5.10
C LEU A 62 5.14 -9.37 -4.78
N GLY A 63 5.71 -8.26 -4.29
CA GLY A 63 4.98 -7.02 -4.04
C GLY A 63 4.38 -6.44 -5.32
N LEU A 64 5.10 -6.53 -6.44
CA LEU A 64 4.62 -6.10 -7.75
C LEU A 64 3.43 -6.96 -8.21
N ILE A 65 3.53 -8.29 -8.12
CA ILE A 65 2.43 -9.20 -8.45
C ILE A 65 1.20 -8.90 -7.59
N LEU A 66 1.37 -8.78 -6.27
CA LEU A 66 0.27 -8.47 -5.35
C LEU A 66 -0.38 -7.12 -5.67
N ALA A 67 0.40 -6.11 -6.05
CA ALA A 67 -0.11 -4.79 -6.42
C ALA A 67 -0.92 -4.79 -7.73
N PHE A 68 -0.66 -5.71 -8.65
CA PHE A 68 -1.42 -5.85 -9.91
C PHE A 68 -2.63 -6.79 -9.78
N VAL A 69 -2.62 -7.73 -8.83
CA VAL A 69 -3.73 -8.66 -8.60
C VAL A 69 -4.87 -8.03 -7.79
N ILE A 70 -4.55 -7.14 -6.84
CA ILE A 70 -5.51 -6.46 -5.96
C ILE A 70 -5.93 -5.13 -6.56
#